data_AF-A0A519EIC6-F1
#
_entry.id   AF-A0A519EIC6-F1
#
_cell.length_a   1.000
_cell.length_b   1.000
_cell.length_c   1.000
_cell.angle_alpha   90.00
_cell.angle_beta   90.00
_cell.angle_gamma   90.00
#
_symmetry.space_group_name_H-M   'P 1'
#
loop_
_entity.id
_entity.type
_entity.pdbx_description
1 polymer ?
#
loop_
_entity_poly.entity_id
_entity_poly.type
_entity_poly.pdbx_seq_one_letter_code
_entity_poly.pdbx_strand_id
1 'polypeptide(L)'
;MSGALEKSLAILEYLAAYPDGVGLAQLSTDLGQLRSGCHRTLQELMRHGYVRQMPQRADYALTTKLASMGLSFLSKSGVVDIAQPVINRLAQATEELVRLAIVDGERLTLVAKA
;
A
#
# COMPACT_ATOMS: atom_id res chain seq x y z
N MET A 1 10.59 -11.76 -19.61
CA MET A 1 9.81 -10.51 -19.74
C MET A 1 8.86 -10.44 -18.57
N SER A 2 8.95 -9.40 -17.73
CA SER A 2 8.03 -9.21 -16.61
C SER A 2 6.58 -9.09 -17.12
N GLY A 3 5.66 -9.85 -16.52
CA GLY A 3 4.26 -9.93 -16.93
C GLY A 3 3.48 -8.65 -16.60
N ALA A 4 2.32 -8.44 -17.24
CA ALA A 4 1.48 -7.26 -16.99
C ALA A 4 1.07 -7.10 -15.52
N LEU A 5 0.87 -8.23 -14.81
CA LEU A 5 0.57 -8.25 -13.38
C LEU A 5 1.76 -7.74 -12.55
N GLU A 6 2.97 -8.24 -12.83
CA GLU A 6 4.19 -7.85 -12.11
C GLU A 6 4.46 -6.35 -12.27
N LYS A 7 4.28 -5.80 -13.47
CA LYS A 7 4.41 -4.35 -13.71
C LYS A 7 3.39 -3.54 -12.93
N SER A 8 2.14 -4.03 -12.89
CA SER A 8 1.07 -3.39 -12.12
C SER A 8 1.40 -3.35 -10.63
N LEU A 9 1.84 -4.46 -10.05
CA LEU A 9 2.21 -4.55 -8.65
C LEU A 9 3.42 -3.66 -8.33
N ALA A 10 4.47 -3.69 -9.17
CA ALA A 10 5.64 -2.84 -9.00
C ALA A 10 5.27 -1.34 -9.01
N ILE A 11 4.34 -0.92 -9.87
CA ILE A 11 3.85 0.47 -9.87
C ILE A 11 3.12 0.81 -8.57
N LEU A 12 2.26 -0.08 -8.07
CA LEU A 12 1.52 0.17 -6.83
C LEU A 12 2.45 0.26 -5.62
N GLU A 13 3.42 -0.65 -5.51
CA GLU A 13 4.42 -0.66 -4.45
C GLU A 13 5.31 0.58 -4.51
N TYR A 14 5.75 0.96 -5.70
CA TYR A 14 6.53 2.16 -5.91
C TYR A 14 5.76 3.41 -5.46
N LEU A 15 4.52 3.60 -5.95
CA LEU A 15 3.70 4.75 -5.58
C LEU A 15 3.33 4.79 -4.09
N ALA A 16 3.38 3.67 -3.37
CA ALA A 16 3.15 3.65 -1.92
C ALA A 16 4.21 4.45 -1.14
N ALA A 17 5.41 4.61 -1.69
CA ALA A 17 6.49 5.41 -1.10
C ALA A 17 6.35 6.91 -1.40
N TYR A 18 5.44 7.32 -2.29
CA TYR A 18 5.29 8.71 -2.76
C TYR A 18 3.83 9.18 -2.63
N PRO A 19 3.39 9.59 -1.42
CA PRO A 19 2.00 9.97 -1.17
C PRO A 19 1.53 11.19 -1.98
N ASP A 20 2.45 12.10 -2.32
CA ASP A 20 2.16 13.29 -3.15
C ASP A 20 2.12 12.98 -4.66
N GLY A 21 2.46 11.75 -5.05
CA GLY A 21 2.49 11.26 -6.42
C GLY A 21 3.85 11.41 -7.12
N VAL A 22 3.96 10.76 -8.29
CA VAL A 22 5.18 10.75 -9.12
C VAL A 22 4.84 10.91 -10.59
N GLY A 23 5.64 11.69 -11.30
CA GLY A 23 5.53 11.87 -12.75
C GLY A 23 5.91 10.61 -13.53
N LEU A 24 5.27 10.40 -14.69
CA LEU A 24 5.49 9.23 -15.55
C LEU A 24 6.97 9.00 -15.90
N ALA A 25 7.72 10.07 -16.18
CA ALA A 25 9.11 9.99 -16.58
C ALA A 25 9.99 9.40 -15.48
N GLN A 26 9.84 9.89 -14.25
CA GLN A 26 10.56 9.40 -13.08
C GLN A 26 10.15 7.95 -12.78
N LEU A 27 8.85 7.68 -12.65
CA LEU A 27 8.33 6.34 -12.39
C LEU A 27 8.83 5.30 -13.39
N SER A 28 8.83 5.63 -14.70
CA SER A 28 9.32 4.71 -15.74
C SER A 28 10.82 4.45 -15.64
N THR A 29 11.60 5.45 -15.23
CA THR A 29 13.06 5.36 -15.11
C THR A 29 13.41 4.49 -13.91
N ASP A 30 12.79 4.77 -12.76
CA ASP A 30 13.09 4.11 -11.49
C ASP A 30 12.66 2.64 -11.50
N LEU A 31 11.59 2.32 -12.25
CA LEU A 31 11.13 0.93 -12.44
C LEU A 31 11.81 0.21 -13.62
N GLY A 32 12.68 0.88 -14.39
CA GLY A 32 13.32 0.28 -15.58
C GLY A 32 12.30 -0.16 -16.65
N GLN A 33 11.16 0.53 -16.76
CA GLN A 33 10.06 0.19 -17.65
C GLN A 33 9.92 1.21 -18.79
N LEU A 34 9.43 0.76 -19.95
CA LEU A 34 9.12 1.66 -21.05
C LEU A 34 7.96 2.60 -20.67
N ARG A 35 8.12 3.91 -20.92
CA ARG A 35 7.10 4.94 -20.64
C ARG A 35 5.71 4.59 -21.18
N SER A 36 5.63 4.07 -22.40
CA SER A 36 4.37 3.64 -23.01
C SER A 36 3.70 2.48 -22.27
N GLY A 37 4.50 1.55 -21.74
CA GLY A 37 4.04 0.44 -20.91
C GLY A 37 3.56 0.90 -19.54
N CYS A 38 4.32 1.77 -18.86
CA CYS A 38 3.90 2.37 -17.60
C CYS A 38 2.60 3.15 -17.76
N HIS A 39 2.51 3.99 -18.81
CA HIS A 39 1.31 4.79 -19.05
C HIS A 39 0.09 3.90 -19.25
N ARG A 40 0.17 2.84 -20.07
CA ARG A 40 -0.95 1.90 -20.25
C ARG A 40 -1.36 1.23 -18.94
N THR A 41 -0.38 0.81 -18.15
CA THR A 41 -0.64 0.16 -16.85
C THR A 41 -1.29 1.12 -15.86
N LEU A 42 -0.81 2.36 -15.79
CA LEU A 42 -1.39 3.43 -14.98
C LEU A 42 -2.83 3.74 -15.41
N GLN A 43 -3.13 3.76 -16.71
CA GLN A 43 -4.51 3.93 -17.20
C GLN A 43 -5.43 2.81 -16.71
N GLU A 44 -4.97 1.56 -16.73
CA GLU A 44 -5.76 0.45 -16.19
C GLU A 44 -5.95 0.56 -14.67
N LEU A 45 -4.87 0.87 -13.93
CA LEU A 45 -4.94 1.06 -12.48
C LEU A 45 -5.87 2.23 -12.09
N MET A 46 -5.90 3.30 -12.89
CA MET A 46 -6.84 4.42 -12.72
C MET A 46 -8.28 3.99 -13.01
N ARG A 47 -8.52 3.25 -14.10
CA ARG A 47 -9.85 2.69 -14.43
C ARG A 47 -10.38 1.80 -13.31
N HIS A 48 -9.52 1.05 -12.65
CA HIS A 48 -9.88 0.23 -11.49
C HIS A 48 -9.87 1.00 -10.16
N GLY A 49 -9.54 2.30 -10.17
CA GLY A 49 -9.59 3.18 -9.00
C GLY A 49 -8.47 2.97 -7.99
N TYR A 50 -7.36 2.31 -8.36
CA TYR A 50 -6.18 2.14 -7.50
C TYR A 50 -5.24 3.34 -7.55
N VAL A 51 -5.17 3.99 -8.70
CA VAL A 51 -4.34 5.17 -8.95
C VAL A 51 -5.24 6.33 -9.37
N ARG A 52 -4.79 7.56 -9.12
CA ARG A 52 -5.37 8.79 -9.65
C ARG A 52 -4.29 9.67 -10.23
N GLN A 53 -4.66 10.52 -11.17
CA GLN A 53 -3.80 11.59 -11.65
C GLN A 53 -4.07 12.87 -10.83
N MET A 54 -3.00 13.49 -10.34
CA MET A 54 -3.07 14.70 -9.53
C MET A 54 -3.34 15.92 -10.42
N PRO A 55 -4.29 16.81 -10.07
CA PRO A 55 -4.75 17.89 -10.94
C PRO A 55 -3.67 18.90 -11.35
N GLN A 56 -2.64 19.08 -10.52
CA GLN A 56 -1.71 20.21 -10.62
C GLN A 56 -0.44 19.88 -11.42
N ARG A 57 -0.02 18.61 -11.46
CA ARG A 57 1.29 18.19 -12.00
C ARG A 57 1.24 17.02 -12.96
N ALA A 58 0.06 16.48 -13.26
CA ALA A 58 -0.11 15.24 -14.02
C ALA A 58 0.60 14.02 -13.38
N ASP A 59 1.02 14.14 -12.12
CA ASP A 59 1.64 13.09 -11.32
C ASP A 59 0.62 12.00 -10.96
N TYR A 60 1.08 10.76 -10.82
CA TYR A 60 0.26 9.62 -10.46
C TYR A 60 0.44 9.31 -8.98
N ALA A 61 -0.67 9.14 -8.25
CA ALA A 61 -0.66 8.81 -6.84
C ALA A 61 -1.64 7.66 -6.55
N LEU A 62 -1.39 6.89 -5.49
CA LEU A 62 -2.37 5.91 -5.00
C LEU A 62 -3.65 6.61 -4.54
N THR A 63 -4.78 5.91 -4.67
CA THR A 63 -6.02 6.26 -3.97
C THR A 63 -6.07 5.60 -2.60
N THR A 64 -7.07 5.96 -1.79
CA THR A 64 -7.32 5.30 -0.50
C THR A 64 -7.88 3.88 -0.62
N LYS A 65 -8.13 3.39 -1.85
CA LYS A 65 -8.72 2.07 -2.11
C LYS A 65 -7.86 0.93 -1.51
N LEU A 66 -6.54 0.97 -1.68
CA LEU A 66 -5.64 -0.05 -1.12
C LEU A 66 -5.69 -0.08 0.41
N ALA A 67 -5.64 1.10 1.04
CA ALA A 67 -5.72 1.21 2.50
C ALA A 67 -7.07 0.67 3.02
N SER A 68 -8.17 1.02 2.36
CA SER A 68 -9.50 0.51 2.71
C SER A 68 -9.61 -1.01 2.58
N MET A 69 -9.03 -1.61 1.53
CA MET A 69 -9.00 -3.06 1.35
C MET A 69 -8.20 -3.76 2.45
N GLY A 70 -7.01 -3.23 2.77
CA GLY A 70 -6.16 -3.76 3.84
C GLY A 70 -6.86 -3.72 5.20
N LEU A 71 -7.44 -2.57 5.55
CA LEU A 71 -8.19 -2.43 6.80
C LEU A 71 -9.42 -3.35 6.86
N SER A 72 -10.15 -3.50 5.75
CA SER A 72 -11.31 -4.40 5.69
C SER A 72 -10.91 -5.87 5.85
N PHE A 73 -9.79 -6.29 5.25
CA PHE A 73 -9.24 -7.63 5.43
C PHE A 73 -8.86 -7.88 6.89
N LEU A 74 -8.12 -6.95 7.50
CA LEU A 74 -7.68 -7.07 8.89
C LEU A 74 -8.86 -7.12 9.87
N SER A 75 -9.87 -6.27 9.70
CA SER A 75 -11.09 -6.31 10.52
C SER A 75 -11.83 -7.65 10.36
N LYS A 76 -12.04 -8.12 9.13
CA LYS A 76 -12.73 -9.41 8.89
C LYS A 76 -11.95 -10.64 9.33
N SER A 77 -10.63 -10.54 9.44
CA SER A 77 -9.80 -11.63 9.98
C SER A 77 -9.99 -11.84 11.50
N GLY A 78 -10.64 -10.90 12.19
CA GLY A 78 -10.86 -10.93 13.64
C GLY A 78 -9.63 -10.64 14.49
N VAL A 79 -8.43 -10.55 13.89
CA VAL A 79 -7.17 -10.38 14.61
C VAL A 79 -7.09 -9.03 15.32
N VAL A 80 -7.47 -7.93 14.65
CA VAL A 80 -7.33 -6.58 15.21
C VAL A 80 -8.36 -6.33 16.31
N ASP A 81 -9.62 -6.71 16.10
CA ASP A 81 -10.71 -6.44 17.06
C ASP A 81 -10.53 -7.22 18.37
N ILE A 82 -10.01 -8.45 18.31
CA ILE A 82 -9.71 -9.27 19.51
C ILE A 82 -8.42 -8.79 20.20
N ALA A 83 -7.40 -8.41 19.42
CA ALA A 83 -6.09 -8.10 20.00
C ALA A 83 -5.97 -6.69 20.56
N GLN A 84 -6.66 -5.68 19.99
CA GLN A 84 -6.51 -4.29 20.41
C GLN A 84 -6.77 -4.06 21.91
N PRO A 85 -7.81 -4.62 22.55
CA PRO A 85 -8.02 -4.48 24.00
C PRO A 85 -6.92 -5.16 24.84
N VAL A 86 -6.28 -6.21 24.34
CA VAL A 86 -5.17 -6.89 25.01
C VAL A 86 -3.90 -6.04 24.95
N ILE A 87 -3.57 -5.53 23.76
CA ILE A 87 -2.40 -4.68 23.51
C ILE A 87 -2.50 -3.38 24.31
N ASN A 88 -3.67 -2.74 24.34
CA ASN A 88 -3.89 -1.51 25.14
C ASN A 88 -3.66 -1.74 26.63
N ARG A 89 -4.17 -2.84 27.19
CA ARG A 89 -3.96 -3.17 28.61
C ARG A 89 -2.50 -3.44 28.93
N LEU A 90 -1.78 -4.11 28.02
CA LEU A 90 -0.36 -4.37 28.20
C LEU A 90 0.44 -3.07 28.18
N ALA A 91 0.24 -2.22 27.17
CA ALA A 91 0.91 -0.93 27.06
C ALA A 91 0.66 -0.05 28.30
N GLN A 92 -0.57 -0.04 28.80
CA GLN A 92 -0.92 0.69 30.03
C GLN A 92 -0.24 0.11 31.28
N ALA A 93 -0.12 -1.21 31.37
CA ALA A 93 0.50 -1.86 32.52
C ALA A 93 2.04 -1.75 32.51
N THR A 94 2.65 -1.66 31.33
CA THR A 94 4.11 -1.60 31.17
C THR A 94 4.63 -0.18 30.97
N GLU A 95 3.76 0.78 30.62
CA GLU A 95 4.13 2.13 30.18
C GLU A 95 5.06 2.13 28.95
N GLU A 96 4.93 1.10 28.10
CA GLU A 96 5.80 0.86 26.95
C GLU A 96 5.00 0.70 25.67
N LEU A 97 5.64 0.96 24.52
CA LEU A 97 5.03 0.77 23.21
C LEU A 97 4.84 -0.72 22.91
N VAL A 98 3.59 -1.15 22.73
CA VAL A 98 3.26 -2.53 22.34
C VAL A 98 2.86 -2.56 20.87
N ARG A 99 3.40 -3.51 20.13
CA ARG A 99 3.09 -3.73 18.70
C ARG A 99 2.71 -5.18 18.46
N LEU A 100 1.69 -5.40 17.63
CA LEU A 100 1.31 -6.73 17.15
C LEU A 100 1.70 -6.87 15.68
N ALA A 101 2.37 -7.97 15.38
CA ALA A 101 2.66 -8.41 14.03
C ALA A 101 1.93 -9.72 13.73
N ILE A 102 1.46 -9.87 12.49
CA ILE A 102 1.07 -11.16 11.92
C ILE A 102 2.25 -11.70 11.12
N VAL A 103 2.52 -12.99 11.29
CA VAL A 103 3.48 -13.73 10.46
C VAL A 103 2.76 -14.19 9.19
N ASP A 104 3.21 -13.71 8.04
CA ASP A 104 2.76 -14.14 6.73
C ASP A 104 3.95 -14.68 5.91
N GLY A 105 4.10 -16.00 5.91
CA GLY A 105 5.29 -16.67 5.38
C GLY A 105 6.55 -16.22 6.11
N GLU A 106 7.48 -15.61 5.38
CA GLU A 106 8.73 -15.06 5.92
C GLU A 106 8.65 -13.57 6.31
N ARG A 107 7.45 -12.97 6.21
CA ARG A 107 7.25 -11.53 6.51
C ARG A 107 6.52 -11.32 7.82
N LEU A 108 6.93 -10.30 8.55
CA LEU A 108 6.23 -9.76 9.71
C LEU A 108 5.49 -8.49 9.29
N THR A 109 4.17 -8.51 9.34
CA THR A 109 3.33 -7.34 9.05
C THR A 109 2.77 -6.77 10.34
N LEU A 110 3.10 -5.52 10.66
CA LEU A 110 2.51 -4.82 11.79
C LEU A 110 1.05 -4.50 11.51
N VAL A 111 0.16 -4.92 12.40
CA VAL A 111 -1.29 -4.77 12.23
C VAL A 111 -1.98 -3.97 13.33
N ALA A 112 -1.34 -3.82 14.49
CA ALA A 112 -1.84 -3.01 15.60
C ALA A 112 -0.69 -2.48 16.46
N LYS A 113 -0.96 -1.38 17.18
CA LYS A 113 -0.06 -0.77 18.17
C LYS A 113 -0.87 -0.13 19.30
N ALA A 114 -0.28 -0.02 20.49
CA ALA A 114 -0.80 0.75 21.62
C ALA A 114 0.34 1.42 22.37
#